data_AF-A0A099U2E4-F1
#
_entry.id   AF-A0A099U2E4-F1
#
_cell.length_a   1.000
_cell.length_b   1.000
_cell.length_c   1.000
_cell.angle_alpha   90.00
_cell.angle_beta   90.00
_cell.angle_gamma   90.00
#
_symmetry.space_group_name_H-M   'P 1'
#
loop_
_entity.id
_entity.type
_entity.pdbx_description
1 polymer ?
#
loop_
_entity_poly.entity_id
_entity_poly.type
_entity_poly.pdbx_seq_one_letter_code
_entity_poly.pdbx_strand_id
1 'polypeptide(L)'
;MQSNISCNLDTSNHSYAFIFLDCIFAVAISSFTFLSLAYLQEEMIQESKQEIHLYEEASRNLINAFKQNNPNQISIQTINNQSYTFLLFKGEASNDQGRNIISLHRLILQP
;
A
#
# COMPACT_ATOMS: atom_id res chain seq x y z
N MET A 1 -7.54 46.55 -67.30
CA MET A 1 -7.30 47.06 -65.94
C MET A 1 -7.39 45.88 -64.98
N GLN A 2 -6.23 45.37 -64.54
CA GLN A 2 -6.15 44.31 -63.53
C GLN A 2 -5.86 44.99 -62.17
N SER A 3 -6.74 44.78 -61.19
CA SER A 3 -6.52 45.16 -59.80
C SER A 3 -5.92 43.96 -59.08
N ASN A 4 -4.63 44.04 -58.74
CA ASN A 4 -3.99 43.10 -57.82
C ASN A 4 -4.32 43.55 -56.40
N ILE A 5 -5.26 42.85 -55.75
CA ILE A 5 -5.42 42.92 -54.31
C ILE A 5 -4.39 41.94 -53.73
N SER A 6 -3.24 42.46 -53.31
CA SER A 6 -2.29 41.72 -52.50
C SER A 6 -2.92 41.48 -51.12
N CYS A 7 -3.33 40.24 -50.87
CA CYS A 7 -3.72 39.80 -49.54
C CYS A 7 -2.43 39.55 -48.73
N ASN A 8 -1.93 40.57 -48.02
CA ASN A 8 -0.85 40.38 -47.06
C ASN A 8 -1.44 39.78 -45.79
N LEU A 9 -1.37 38.45 -45.69
CA LEU A 9 -1.70 37.73 -44.47
C LEU A 9 -0.45 37.73 -43.58
N ASP A 10 -0.33 38.73 -42.71
CA ASP A 10 0.67 38.76 -41.63
C ASP A 10 0.40 37.61 -40.65
N THR A 11 0.98 36.46 -40.96
CA THR A 11 0.77 35.16 -40.29
C THR A 11 1.78 34.90 -39.16
N SER A 12 2.77 35.78 -38.98
CA SER A 12 3.87 35.59 -38.05
C SER A 12 3.49 35.82 -36.58
N ASN A 13 2.57 36.74 -36.28
CA ASN A 13 2.22 37.09 -34.89
C ASN A 13 1.21 36.13 -34.23
N HIS A 14 0.36 35.46 -35.01
CA HIS A 14 -0.61 34.52 -34.45
C HIS A 14 0.02 33.19 -34.02
N SER A 15 1.08 32.74 -34.69
CA SER A 15 1.74 31.46 -34.40
C SER A 15 2.41 31.43 -33.01
N TYR A 16 3.07 32.52 -32.61
CA TYR A 16 3.72 32.60 -31.28
C TYR A 16 2.73 32.67 -30.12
N ALA A 17 1.55 33.25 -30.32
CA ALA A 17 0.51 33.34 -29.29
C ALA A 17 -0.07 31.95 -28.95
N PHE A 18 -0.26 31.08 -29.95
CA PHE A 18 -0.70 29.70 -29.71
C PHE A 18 0.38 28.86 -29.01
N ILE A 19 1.65 29.00 -29.41
CA ILE A 19 2.76 28.30 -28.74
C ILE A 19 2.87 28.73 -27.26
N PHE A 20 2.73 30.02 -26.97
CA PHE A 20 2.79 30.52 -25.59
C PHE A 20 1.62 30.01 -24.74
N LEU A 21 0.42 29.94 -25.32
CA LEU A 21 -0.77 29.39 -24.67
C LEU A 21 -0.59 27.89 -24.38
N ASP A 22 -0.06 27.12 -25.34
CA ASP A 22 0.25 25.70 -25.17
C ASP A 22 1.30 25.47 -24.07
N CYS A 23 2.33 26.32 -24.00
CA CYS A 23 3.32 26.27 -22.92
C CYS A 23 2.67 26.53 -21.54
N ILE A 24 1.75 27.50 -21.43
CA ILE A 24 1.03 27.75 -20.17
C ILE A 24 0.20 26.54 -19.77
N PHE A 25 -0.55 25.96 -20.71
CA PHE A 25 -1.34 24.75 -20.44
C PHE A 25 -0.46 23.56 -20.06
N ALA A 26 0.67 23.36 -20.74
CA ALA A 26 1.61 22.30 -20.42
C ALA A 26 2.18 22.45 -18.99
N VAL A 27 2.55 23.67 -18.60
CA VAL A 27 3.02 23.97 -17.23
C VAL A 27 1.90 23.76 -16.21
N ALA A 28 0.67 24.19 -16.51
CA ALA A 28 -0.47 24.02 -15.61
C ALA A 28 -0.83 22.54 -15.42
N ILE A 29 -0.90 21.76 -16.51
CA ILE A 29 -1.15 20.32 -16.47
C ILE A 29 -0.02 19.62 -15.70
N SER A 30 1.24 19.92 -16.02
CA SER A 30 2.40 19.31 -15.33
C SER A 30 2.40 19.62 -13.84
N SER A 31 2.07 20.85 -13.44
CA SER A 31 1.98 21.26 -12.03
C SER A 31 0.86 20.53 -11.31
N PHE A 32 -0.32 20.41 -11.96
CA PHE A 32 -1.44 19.66 -11.42
C PHE A 32 -1.10 18.18 -11.26
N THR A 33 -0.52 17.55 -12.28
CA THR A 33 -0.08 16.16 -12.23
C THR A 33 0.95 15.92 -11.12
N PHE A 34 1.92 16.82 -10.96
CA PHE A 34 2.92 16.71 -9.90
C PHE A 34 2.29 16.77 -8.51
N LEU A 35 1.35 17.70 -8.30
CA LEU A 35 0.62 17.82 -7.03
C LEU A 35 -0.23 16.58 -6.74
N SER A 36 -0.94 16.05 -7.74
CA SER A 36 -1.72 14.82 -7.60
C SER A 36 -0.83 13.62 -7.27
N LEU A 37 0.34 13.51 -7.90
CA LEU A 37 1.31 12.45 -7.60
C LEU A 37 1.85 12.55 -6.17
N ALA A 38 2.18 13.76 -5.71
CA ALA A 38 2.64 13.99 -4.33
C ALA A 38 1.57 13.57 -3.31
N TYR A 39 0.30 13.92 -3.57
CA TYR A 39 -0.82 13.53 -2.71
C TYR A 39 -1.00 11.99 -2.65
N LEU A 40 -0.98 11.32 -3.81
CA LEU A 40 -1.06 9.86 -3.87
C LEU A 40 0.11 9.18 -3.14
N GLN A 41 1.32 9.73 -3.25
CA GLN A 41 2.47 9.21 -2.51
C GLN A 41 2.32 9.35 -1.00
N GLU A 42 1.78 10.47 -0.53
CA GLU A 42 1.51 10.67 0.89
C GLU A 42 0.50 9.66 1.44
N GLU A 43 -0.59 9.44 0.71
CA GLU A 43 -1.64 8.47 1.07
C GLU A 43 -1.07 7.04 1.16
N MET A 44 -0.33 6.59 0.14
CA MET A 44 0.32 5.27 0.15
C MET A 44 1.32 5.11 1.31
N ILE A 45 2.07 6.17 1.66
CA ILE A 45 3.00 6.13 2.79
C ILE A 45 2.25 6.01 4.12
N GLN A 46 1.11 6.69 4.27
CA GLN A 46 0.31 6.60 5.49
C GLN A 46 -0.32 5.22 5.66
N GLU A 47 -0.92 4.65 4.61
CA GLU A 47 -1.46 3.29 4.62
C GLU A 47 -0.36 2.28 4.95
N SER A 48 0.80 2.38 4.31
CA SER A 48 1.94 1.48 4.58
C SER A 48 2.44 1.57 6.03
N LYS A 49 2.48 2.78 6.61
CA LYS A 49 2.83 2.95 8.03
C LYS A 49 1.83 2.27 8.96
N GLN A 50 0.53 2.33 8.64
CA GLN A 50 -0.52 1.67 9.42
C GLN A 50 -0.39 0.15 9.35
N GLU A 51 -0.13 -0.42 8.17
CA GLU A 51 0.13 -1.85 8.02
C GLU A 51 1.36 -2.31 8.79
N ILE A 52 2.47 -1.57 8.70
CA ILE A 52 3.70 -1.85 9.45
C ILE A 52 3.42 -1.85 10.95
N HIS A 53 2.67 -0.88 11.46
CA HIS A 53 2.29 -0.83 12.87
C HIS A 53 1.51 -2.08 13.29
N LEU A 54 0.52 -2.52 12.49
CA LEU A 54 -0.23 -3.75 12.77
C LEU A 54 0.67 -4.99 12.78
N TYR A 55 1.66 -5.08 11.88
CA TYR A 55 2.65 -6.16 11.89
C TYR A 55 3.55 -6.14 13.13
N GLU A 56 4.03 -4.97 13.54
CA GLU A 56 4.86 -4.82 14.73
C GLU A 56 4.09 -5.21 16.00
N GLU A 57 2.85 -4.77 16.11
CA GLU A 57 1.98 -5.07 17.25
C GLU A 57 1.65 -6.57 17.31
N ALA A 58 1.25 -7.18 16.18
CA ALA A 58 1.01 -8.61 16.11
C ALA A 58 2.27 -9.40 16.50
N SER A 59 3.45 -8.95 16.08
CA SER A 59 4.72 -9.58 16.45
C SER A 59 5.02 -9.47 17.95
N ARG A 60 4.80 -8.30 18.56
CA ARG A 60 4.94 -8.14 20.02
C ARG A 60 3.99 -9.04 20.79
N ASN A 61 2.74 -9.14 20.34
CA ASN A 61 1.74 -10.00 20.97
C ASN A 61 2.11 -11.48 20.86
N LEU A 62 2.68 -11.90 19.72
CA LEU A 62 3.19 -13.27 19.56
C LEU A 62 4.35 -13.57 20.52
N ILE A 63 5.31 -12.64 20.65
CA ILE A 63 6.44 -12.77 21.57
C ILE A 63 5.94 -12.87 23.01
N ASN A 64 4.94 -12.07 23.39
CA ASN A 64 4.35 -12.11 24.72
C ASN A 64 3.62 -13.43 24.98
N ALA A 65 2.81 -13.92 24.03
CA ALA A 65 2.14 -15.21 24.13
C ALA A 65 3.14 -16.36 24.28
N PHE A 66 4.27 -16.29 23.56
CA PHE A 66 5.37 -17.25 23.69
C PHE A 66 6.04 -17.18 25.07
N LYS A 67 6.39 -15.97 25.54
CA LYS A 67 7.02 -15.77 26.87
C LYS A 67 6.12 -16.24 28.02
N GLN A 68 4.82 -16.07 27.89
CA GLN A 68 3.84 -16.50 28.88
C GLN A 68 3.53 -18.00 28.81
N ASN A 69 4.10 -18.75 27.85
CA ASN A 69 3.84 -20.17 27.62
C ASN A 69 2.34 -20.49 27.58
N ASN A 70 1.55 -19.67 26.90
CA ASN A 70 0.10 -19.85 26.76
C ASN A 70 -0.29 -20.21 25.31
N PRO A 71 0.09 -21.40 24.81
CA PRO A 71 -0.34 -21.84 23.49
C PRO A 71 -1.79 -22.33 23.51
N ASN A 72 -2.50 -22.07 22.42
CA ASN A 72 -3.68 -22.85 22.09
C ASN A 72 -3.24 -24.28 21.78
N GLN A 73 -3.83 -25.26 22.44
CA GLN A 73 -3.45 -26.66 22.29
C GLN A 73 -4.53 -27.43 21.54
N ILE A 74 -4.12 -28.22 20.55
CA ILE A 74 -4.99 -29.16 19.85
C ILE A 74 -4.32 -30.53 19.93
N SER A 75 -4.98 -31.48 20.58
CA SER A 75 -4.48 -32.86 20.69
C SER A 75 -5.21 -33.76 19.71
N ILE A 76 -4.45 -34.60 19.00
CA ILE A 76 -4.95 -35.59 18.06
C ILE A 76 -4.45 -36.96 18.52
N GLN A 77 -5.37 -37.90 18.72
CA GLN A 77 -5.06 -39.29 19.04
C GLN A 77 -5.10 -40.14 17.78
N THR A 78 -4.06 -40.94 17.56
CA THR A 78 -3.96 -41.85 16.42
C THR A 78 -4.49 -43.23 16.75
N ILE A 79 -4.71 -44.03 15.71
CA ILE A 79 -5.17 -45.43 15.77
C ILE A 79 -4.20 -46.31 16.57
N ASN A 80 -2.91 -45.94 16.62
CA ASN A 80 -1.86 -46.66 17.34
C ASN A 80 -1.71 -46.20 18.80
N ASN A 81 -2.73 -45.53 19.36
CA ASN A 81 -2.71 -44.94 20.70
C ASN A 81 -1.62 -43.88 20.96
N GLN A 82 -0.97 -43.36 19.93
CA GLN A 82 -0.07 -42.21 20.08
C GLN A 82 -0.87 -40.91 20.10
N SER A 83 -0.55 -40.03 21.04
CA SER A 83 -1.14 -38.69 21.16
C SER A 83 -0.15 -37.64 20.66
N TYR A 84 -0.61 -36.79 19.74
CA TYR A 84 0.14 -35.65 19.23
C TYR A 84 -0.52 -34.36 19.72
N THR A 85 0.24 -33.49 20.38
CA THR A 85 -0.22 -32.17 20.78
C THR A 85 0.39 -31.11 19.87
N PHE A 86 -0.46 -30.38 19.18
CA PHE A 86 -0.12 -29.18 18.43
C PHE A 86 -0.28 -27.97 19.35
N LEU A 87 0.83 -27.29 19.62
CA LEU A 87 0.86 -26.02 20.32
C LEU A 87 0.87 -24.88 19.29
N LEU A 88 -0.03 -23.93 19.48
CA LEU A 88 -0.23 -22.78 18.60
C LEU A 88 -0.11 -21.49 19.39
N PHE A 89 0.95 -20.74 19.14
CA PHE A 89 1.11 -19.38 19.66
C PHE A 89 0.65 -18.40 18.58
N LYS A 90 -0.15 -17.41 18.96
CA LYS A 90 -0.64 -16.37 18.04
C LYS A 90 -0.35 -15.00 18.61
N GLY A 91 0.06 -14.11 17.74
CA GLY A 91 0.00 -12.68 17.97
C GLY A 91 -0.97 -12.06 16.99
N GLU A 92 -1.90 -11.27 17.52
CA GLU A 92 -2.96 -10.64 16.74
C GLU A 92 -2.94 -9.15 17.02
N ALA A 93 -3.10 -8.36 15.97
CA ALA A 93 -3.36 -6.93 16.07
C ALA A 93 -4.51 -6.59 15.13
N SER A 94 -5.43 -5.76 15.58
CA SER A 94 -6.55 -5.31 14.78
C SER A 94 -6.86 -3.85 15.08
N ASN A 95 -7.14 -3.09 14.04
CA ASN A 95 -7.71 -1.75 14.13
C ASN A 95 -8.98 -1.69 13.25
N ASP A 96 -9.57 -0.50 13.15
CA ASP A 96 -10.78 -0.27 12.35
C ASP A 96 -10.61 -0.58 10.85
N GLN A 97 -9.37 -0.71 10.37
CA GLN A 97 -9.01 -0.86 8.97
C GLN A 97 -8.52 -2.27 8.60
N GLY A 98 -8.24 -3.14 9.58
CA GLY A 98 -7.75 -4.48 9.28
C GLY A 98 -7.34 -5.30 10.49
N ARG A 99 -7.02 -6.56 10.22
CA ARG A 99 -6.53 -7.53 11.21
C ARG A 99 -5.31 -8.24 10.65
N ASN A 100 -4.27 -8.34 11.47
CA ASN A 100 -3.07 -9.08 11.14
C ASN A 100 -2.82 -10.17 12.19
N ILE A 101 -2.48 -11.37 11.72
CA ILE A 101 -2.32 -12.55 12.56
C ILE A 101 -1.00 -13.23 12.17
N ILE A 102 -0.09 -13.32 13.14
CA ILE A 102 1.16 -14.07 13.01
C ILE A 102 1.09 -15.26 13.97
N SER A 103 1.46 -16.45 13.50
CA SER A 103 1.37 -17.67 14.30
C SER A 103 2.61 -18.55 14.24
N LEU A 104 2.93 -19.18 15.37
CA LEU A 104 3.99 -20.17 15.52
C LEU A 104 3.39 -21.50 15.97
N HIS A 105 3.85 -22.57 15.33
CA HIS A 105 3.35 -23.91 15.53
C HIS A 105 4.46 -24.82 16.08
N ARG A 106 4.14 -25.65 17.06
CA ARG A 106 5.02 -26.69 17.57
C ARG A 106 4.25 -27.99 17.76
N LEU A 107 4.79 -29.08 17.21
CA LEU A 107 4.26 -30.42 17.41
C LEU A 107 5.03 -31.12 18.53
N ILE A 108 4.32 -31.80 19.43
CA ILE A 108 4.89 -32.60 20.51
C ILE A 108 4.22 -33.98 20.51
N LEU A 109 5.04 -35.04 20.49
CA LEU A 109 4.58 -36.40 20.76
C LEU A 109 4.45 -36.58 22.27
N GLN A 110 3.25 -36.89 22.75
CA GLN A 110 3.03 -37.26 24.13
C GLN A 110 3.29 -38.77 24.29
N PRO A 111 4.13 -39.18 25.27
CA PRO A 111 4.39 -40.59 25.56
C PRO A 111 3.18 -41.31 26.12
#